data_AF-A0A495LXG6-F1
#
_entry.id   AF-A0A495LXG6-F1
#
_cell.length_a   1.000
_cell.length_b   1.000
_cell.length_c   1.000
_cell.angle_alpha   90.00
_cell.angle_beta   90.00
_cell.angle_gamma   90.00
#
_symmetry.space_group_name_H-M   'P 1'
#
loop_
_entity.id
_entity.type
_entity.pdbx_description
1 polymer ?
#
loop_
_entity_poly.entity_id
_entity_poly.type
_entity_poly.pdbx_seq_one_letter_code
_entity_poly.pdbx_strand_id
1 'polypeptide(L)'
;MKRILLFLLVPMLSFAQNTGIEMLLVNPDIGTPSSYWGARTSNDSGLNAILQSHAVTVYTLKLGNPYYEYDTKTVQIQCADCNLNALKADLEAYSSVVTKATLASPAYFINNLSVMLRNAAAGTSTGTVMNIATTNDSGLNQIFQNFNVRSYDIYGDLNHYKLRCDCDNTLLKAALDNYDTIVLTTDFFNAAYLLSNQDFKNPNPKIYPNPFSSSFQIETNAVVSNYSLYDISGKLLISTDSKAKLDNHSSLISSGVYLLKLTFDNQENYTQKLIKI
;
A
#
# COMPACT_ATOMS: atom_id res chain seq x y z
N MET A 1 29.15 -53.43 22.73
CA MET A 1 28.02 -52.47 22.80
C MET A 1 28.25 -51.38 21.75
N LYS A 2 27.59 -51.48 20.59
CA LYS A 2 27.71 -50.48 19.51
C LYS A 2 26.71 -49.36 19.78
N ARG A 3 27.21 -48.15 20.04
CA ARG A 3 26.39 -46.95 20.24
C ARG A 3 25.91 -46.47 18.87
N ILE A 4 24.61 -46.53 18.64
CA ILE A 4 23.95 -45.92 17.47
C ILE A 4 23.86 -44.43 17.77
N LEU A 5 24.57 -43.60 17.00
CA LEU A 5 24.45 -42.15 17.02
C LEU A 5 23.20 -41.79 16.19
N LEU A 6 22.11 -41.44 16.85
CA LEU A 6 20.88 -40.98 16.21
C LEU A 6 21.09 -39.52 15.77
N PHE A 7 21.35 -39.29 14.48
CA PHE A 7 21.33 -37.95 13.89
C PHE A 7 19.87 -37.49 13.78
N LEU A 8 19.42 -36.67 14.73
CA LEU A 8 18.19 -35.91 14.63
C LEU A 8 18.40 -34.78 13.61
N LEU A 9 18.00 -35.01 12.35
CA LEU A 9 17.76 -33.97 11.37
C LEU A 9 16.51 -33.18 11.80
N VAL A 10 16.72 -32.14 12.59
CA VAL A 10 15.71 -31.09 12.77
C VAL A 10 15.67 -30.31 11.46
N PRO A 11 14.56 -30.29 10.70
CA PRO A 11 14.45 -29.36 9.60
C PRO A 11 14.45 -27.97 10.23
N MET A 12 15.52 -27.21 9.99
CA MET A 12 15.47 -25.78 10.17
C MET A 12 14.38 -25.28 9.23
N LEU A 13 13.20 -24.99 9.77
CA LEU A 13 12.24 -24.11 9.14
C LEU A 13 12.92 -22.75 9.08
N SER A 14 13.74 -22.54 8.07
CA SER A 14 14.10 -21.23 7.60
C SER A 14 12.78 -20.56 7.24
N PHE A 15 12.29 -19.69 8.14
CA PHE A 15 11.28 -18.70 7.78
C PHE A 15 11.89 -17.92 6.61
N ALA A 16 11.51 -18.27 5.39
CA ALA A 16 11.85 -17.47 4.23
C ALA A 16 11.32 -16.07 4.55
N GLN A 17 12.24 -15.10 4.70
CA GLN A 17 11.85 -13.70 4.79
C GLN A 17 11.02 -13.45 3.53
N ASN A 18 9.79 -12.96 3.71
CA ASN A 18 8.90 -12.65 2.59
C ASN A 18 9.52 -11.48 1.83
N THR A 19 10.44 -11.76 0.91
CA THR A 19 11.17 -10.78 0.13
C THR A 19 10.30 -10.35 -1.04
N GLY A 20 10.08 -9.04 -1.17
CA GLY A 20 9.42 -8.45 -2.32
C GLY A 20 10.33 -7.43 -3.00
N ILE A 21 9.72 -6.49 -3.71
CA ILE A 21 10.41 -5.31 -4.26
C ILE A 21 9.86 -4.07 -3.59
N GLU A 22 10.74 -3.20 -3.10
CA GLU A 22 10.41 -1.81 -2.84
C GLU A 22 10.76 -1.01 -4.10
N MET A 23 9.78 -0.25 -4.58
CA MET A 23 9.89 0.57 -5.77
C MET A 23 9.61 2.03 -5.42
N LEU A 24 10.31 2.94 -6.09
CA LEU A 24 10.07 4.37 -5.99
C LEU A 24 9.51 4.92 -7.31
N LEU A 25 8.33 5.53 -7.25
CA LEU A 25 7.71 6.21 -8.38
C LEU A 25 8.39 7.56 -8.67
N VAL A 26 8.46 7.91 -9.96
CA VAL A 26 8.91 9.23 -10.42
C VAL A 26 7.94 10.32 -9.92
N ASN A 27 6.64 10.11 -10.17
CA ASN A 27 5.54 11.01 -9.85
C ASN A 27 4.49 10.25 -9.00
N PRO A 28 4.01 10.80 -7.87
CA PRO A 28 3.00 10.11 -7.05
C PRO A 28 1.66 9.88 -7.76
N ASP A 29 1.39 10.59 -8.86
CA ASP A 29 0.15 10.52 -9.65
C ASP A 29 0.23 9.53 -10.82
N ILE A 30 1.40 8.94 -11.11
CA ILE A 30 1.61 8.01 -12.23
C ILE A 30 2.22 6.71 -11.68
N GLY A 31 1.58 5.58 -11.99
CA GLY A 31 1.92 4.29 -11.39
C GLY A 31 1.32 4.10 -9.99
N THR A 32 0.43 4.99 -9.54
CA THR A 32 -0.24 4.88 -8.24
C THR A 32 -1.09 3.60 -8.18
N PRO A 33 -1.05 2.81 -7.08
CA PRO A 33 -1.92 1.65 -6.92
C PRO A 33 -3.41 1.98 -7.07
N SER A 34 -4.17 1.06 -7.69
CA SER A 34 -5.61 1.23 -7.91
C SER A 34 -6.44 1.21 -6.61
N SER A 35 -5.90 0.61 -5.54
CA SER A 35 -6.50 0.54 -4.21
C SER A 35 -5.41 0.62 -3.13
N TYR A 36 -5.81 1.02 -1.92
CA TYR A 36 -4.90 1.11 -0.78
C TYR A 36 -4.36 -0.26 -0.34
N TRP A 37 -5.21 -1.29 -0.38
CA TRP A 37 -4.82 -2.65 -0.01
C TRP A 37 -5.10 -3.64 -1.14
N GLY A 38 -4.23 -4.64 -1.29
CA GLY A 38 -4.43 -5.77 -2.21
C GLY A 38 -4.48 -5.41 -3.70
N ALA A 39 -4.11 -4.19 -4.08
CA ALA A 39 -4.02 -3.80 -5.48
C ALA A 39 -3.04 -4.71 -6.21
N ARG A 40 -3.35 -4.99 -7.48
CA ARG A 40 -2.48 -5.73 -8.42
C ARG A 40 -2.16 -4.93 -9.66
N THR A 41 -2.73 -3.73 -9.73
CA THR A 41 -2.65 -2.81 -10.85
C THR A 41 -2.44 -1.40 -10.33
N SER A 42 -2.01 -0.56 -11.25
CA SER A 42 -1.79 0.86 -11.10
C SER A 42 -2.68 1.64 -12.07
N ASN A 43 -2.64 2.96 -11.97
CA ASN A 43 -3.24 3.85 -12.97
C ASN A 43 -2.40 4.01 -14.27
N ASP A 44 -1.27 3.30 -14.41
CA ASP A 44 -0.43 3.32 -15.61
C ASP A 44 -0.50 1.98 -16.38
N SER A 45 -0.81 2.07 -17.69
CA SER A 45 -1.02 0.89 -18.52
C SER A 45 0.26 0.09 -18.82
N GLY A 46 1.39 0.77 -19.01
CA GLY A 46 2.67 0.10 -19.28
C GLY A 46 3.20 -0.63 -18.06
N LEU A 47 3.08 -0.01 -16.88
CA LEU A 47 3.40 -0.65 -15.62
C LEU A 47 2.50 -1.87 -15.37
N ASN A 48 1.21 -1.78 -15.67
CA ASN A 48 0.28 -2.91 -15.53
C ASN A 48 0.68 -4.11 -16.40
N ALA A 49 1.23 -3.88 -17.60
CA ALA A 49 1.75 -4.96 -18.43
C ALA A 49 2.94 -5.69 -17.76
N ILE A 50 3.84 -4.94 -17.12
CA ILE A 50 4.96 -5.50 -16.35
C ILE A 50 4.42 -6.31 -15.17
N LEU A 51 3.57 -5.71 -14.33
CA LEU A 51 3.00 -6.38 -13.15
C LEU A 51 2.28 -7.69 -13.52
N GLN A 52 1.52 -7.69 -14.61
CA GLN A 52 0.83 -8.88 -15.12
C GLN A 52 1.80 -9.95 -15.61
N SER A 53 2.84 -9.57 -16.37
CA SER A 53 3.83 -10.52 -16.92
C SER A 53 4.62 -11.26 -15.83
N HIS A 54 4.78 -10.64 -14.67
CA HIS A 54 5.47 -11.21 -13.50
C HIS A 54 4.53 -11.78 -12.44
N ALA A 55 3.24 -11.96 -12.75
CA ALA A 55 2.25 -12.52 -11.82
C ALA A 55 2.27 -11.85 -10.42
N VAL A 56 2.39 -10.51 -10.40
CA VAL A 56 2.36 -9.72 -9.16
C VAL A 56 1.03 -9.93 -8.44
N THR A 57 1.12 -10.25 -7.15
CA THR A 57 -0.05 -10.51 -6.29
C THR A 57 -0.35 -9.37 -5.33
N VAL A 58 0.63 -8.52 -5.06
CA VAL A 58 0.51 -7.31 -4.22
C VAL A 58 1.27 -6.17 -4.86
N TYR A 59 0.60 -5.04 -5.01
CA TYR A 59 1.11 -3.76 -5.49
C TYR A 59 0.45 -2.65 -4.67
N THR A 60 1.10 -2.16 -3.61
CA THR A 60 0.50 -1.25 -2.63
C THR A 60 1.46 -0.17 -2.18
N LEU A 61 0.94 0.98 -1.76
CA LEU A 61 1.76 2.04 -1.16
C LEU A 61 2.37 1.56 0.16
N LYS A 62 3.65 1.83 0.33
CA LYS A 62 4.41 1.57 1.54
C LYS A 62 4.51 2.88 2.33
N LEU A 63 3.70 3.00 3.37
CA LEU A 63 3.46 4.24 4.10
C LEU A 63 4.25 4.31 5.40
N GLY A 64 4.27 5.48 6.03
CA GLY A 64 5.03 5.75 7.24
C GLY A 64 6.50 6.10 6.97
N ASN A 65 6.81 6.57 5.76
CA ASN A 65 8.16 7.01 5.43
C ASN A 65 8.51 8.25 6.27
N PRO A 66 9.64 8.28 7.00
CA PRO A 66 10.03 9.45 7.82
C PRO A 66 10.34 10.71 6.98
N TYR A 67 10.42 10.57 5.66
CA TYR A 67 10.56 11.65 4.68
C TYR A 67 9.28 11.68 3.83
N TYR A 68 8.41 12.64 4.12
CA TYR A 68 7.02 12.69 3.65
C TYR A 68 6.89 12.71 2.11
N GLU A 69 7.89 13.26 1.42
CA GLU A 69 7.93 13.35 -0.04
C GLU A 69 8.06 11.97 -0.72
N TYR A 70 8.44 10.93 0.03
CA TYR A 70 8.54 9.55 -0.47
C TYR A 70 7.33 8.69 -0.08
N ASP A 71 6.50 9.13 0.86
CA ASP A 71 5.39 8.32 1.40
C ASP A 71 4.36 7.96 0.31
N THR A 72 4.11 8.88 -0.62
CA THR A 72 3.20 8.70 -1.76
C THR A 72 3.87 8.12 -3.00
N LYS A 73 5.18 7.87 -2.95
CA LYS A 73 5.98 7.35 -4.07
C LYS A 73 6.53 5.95 -3.81
N THR A 74 6.59 5.52 -2.56
CA THR A 74 7.18 4.22 -2.20
C THR A 74 6.11 3.14 -2.31
N VAL A 75 6.40 2.12 -3.10
CA VAL A 75 5.47 1.03 -3.41
C VAL A 75 6.11 -0.30 -3.00
N GLN A 76 5.35 -1.13 -2.29
CA GLN A 76 5.70 -2.51 -2.03
C GLN A 76 5.06 -3.41 -3.09
N ILE A 77 5.87 -4.30 -3.65
CA ILE A 77 5.47 -5.29 -4.63
C ILE A 77 5.78 -6.68 -4.07
N GLN A 78 4.84 -7.62 -4.19
CA GLN A 78 5.04 -9.03 -3.91
C GLN A 78 4.45 -9.88 -5.03
N CYS A 79 5.05 -11.03 -5.25
CA CYS A 79 4.58 -12.06 -6.17
C CYS A 79 4.77 -13.42 -5.49
N ALA A 80 3.92 -14.40 -5.83
CA ALA A 80 3.99 -15.71 -5.19
C ALA A 80 5.20 -16.53 -5.70
N ASP A 81 5.42 -16.56 -7.01
CA ASP A 81 6.42 -17.41 -7.67
C ASP A 81 7.13 -16.69 -8.83
N CYS A 82 7.39 -15.39 -8.71
CA CYS A 82 8.05 -14.64 -9.77
C CYS A 82 9.57 -14.53 -9.57
N ASN A 83 10.30 -14.45 -10.67
CA ASN A 83 11.72 -14.12 -10.64
C ASN A 83 11.89 -12.63 -10.27
N LEU A 84 12.09 -12.36 -8.98
CA LEU A 84 12.21 -10.99 -8.47
C LEU A 84 13.34 -10.18 -9.13
N ASN A 85 14.41 -10.84 -9.59
CA ASN A 85 15.49 -10.15 -10.29
C ASN A 85 15.05 -9.72 -11.71
N ALA A 86 14.29 -10.56 -12.41
CA ALA A 86 13.73 -10.21 -13.71
C ALA A 86 12.69 -9.09 -13.57
N LEU A 87 11.78 -9.20 -12.59
CA LEU A 87 10.80 -8.14 -12.30
C LEU A 87 11.51 -6.82 -11.95
N LYS A 88 12.54 -6.85 -11.09
CA LYS A 88 13.34 -5.67 -10.76
C LYS A 88 13.95 -5.04 -12.03
N ALA A 89 14.53 -5.83 -12.91
CA ALA A 89 15.15 -5.33 -14.14
C ALA A 89 14.12 -4.66 -15.07
N ASP A 90 12.94 -5.27 -15.24
CA ASP A 90 11.88 -4.69 -16.08
C ASP A 90 11.31 -3.41 -15.47
N LEU A 91 11.16 -3.35 -14.15
CA LEU A 91 10.75 -2.13 -13.44
C LEU A 91 11.79 -1.02 -13.62
N GLU A 92 13.08 -1.31 -13.47
CA GLU A 92 14.16 -0.32 -13.66
C GLU A 92 14.28 0.16 -15.12
N ALA A 93 13.95 -0.70 -16.09
CA ALA A 93 13.89 -0.33 -17.49
C ALA A 93 12.72 0.62 -17.80
N TYR A 94 11.65 0.58 -17.01
CA TYR A 94 10.47 1.44 -17.17
C TYR A 94 10.62 2.80 -16.46
N SER A 95 11.70 3.49 -16.80
CA SER A 95 12.17 4.70 -16.09
C SER A 95 11.25 5.92 -16.22
N SER A 96 10.25 5.88 -17.10
CA SER A 96 9.22 6.92 -17.20
C SER A 96 8.31 6.96 -15.97
N VAL A 97 8.18 5.84 -15.24
CA VAL A 97 7.34 5.71 -14.05
C VAL A 97 8.15 5.30 -12.83
N VAL A 98 9.22 4.53 -13.01
CA VAL A 98 10.02 3.96 -11.92
C VAL A 98 11.37 4.66 -11.80
N THR A 99 11.67 5.22 -10.64
CA THR A 99 12.98 5.81 -10.34
C THR A 99 13.97 4.76 -9.86
N LYS A 100 13.50 3.79 -9.06
CA LYS A 100 14.32 2.75 -8.44
C LYS A 100 13.46 1.55 -8.09
N ALA A 101 14.01 0.34 -8.21
CA ALA A 101 13.44 -0.87 -7.66
C ALA A 101 14.52 -1.65 -6.91
N THR A 102 14.20 -2.26 -5.78
CA THR A 102 15.18 -2.99 -4.97
C THR A 102 14.51 -4.13 -4.22
N LEU A 103 15.20 -5.26 -4.11
CA LEU A 103 14.74 -6.38 -3.28
C LEU A 103 14.67 -5.94 -1.83
N ALA A 104 13.52 -6.13 -1.19
CA ALA A 104 13.24 -5.51 0.10
C ALA A 104 12.36 -6.38 0.97
N SER A 105 12.54 -6.26 2.28
CA SER A 105 11.53 -6.69 3.24
C SER A 105 10.33 -5.75 3.17
N PRO A 106 9.08 -6.26 3.24
CA PRO A 106 7.89 -5.44 3.36
C PRO A 106 7.79 -4.77 4.74
N ALA A 107 8.54 -5.22 5.74
CA ALA A 107 8.40 -4.75 7.12
C ALA A 107 9.01 -3.36 7.36
N TYR A 108 10.03 -2.97 6.60
CA TYR A 108 10.76 -1.72 6.80
C TYR A 108 11.26 -1.13 5.48
N PHE A 109 11.52 0.18 5.47
CA PHE A 109 12.08 0.88 4.31
C PHE A 109 13.54 0.50 4.10
N ILE A 110 14.00 0.36 2.84
CA ILE A 110 15.36 -0.16 2.55
C ILE A 110 16.51 0.82 2.79
N ASN A 111 16.18 2.10 2.94
CA ASN A 111 17.14 3.20 2.92
C ASN A 111 17.00 4.14 4.12
N ASN A 112 16.12 3.83 5.06
CA ASN A 112 15.88 4.67 6.23
C ASN A 112 16.24 3.90 7.50
N LEU A 113 16.85 4.59 8.47
CA LEU A 113 17.03 4.13 9.85
C LEU A 113 16.77 5.29 10.80
N SER A 114 16.46 4.96 12.05
CA SER A 114 16.60 5.89 13.16
C SER A 114 17.85 5.54 13.96
N VAL A 115 18.57 6.55 14.44
CA VAL A 115 19.75 6.38 15.28
C VAL A 115 19.65 7.28 16.50
N MET A 116 19.81 6.68 17.67
CA MET A 116 19.90 7.40 18.93
C MET A 116 21.35 7.47 19.37
N LEU A 117 21.82 8.66 19.70
CA LEU A 117 23.17 8.91 20.18
C LEU A 117 23.21 8.92 21.71
N ARG A 118 24.34 8.51 22.27
CA ARG A 118 24.60 8.51 23.71
C ARG A 118 24.68 9.92 24.30
N ASN A 119 25.10 10.89 23.49
CA ASN A 119 25.30 12.27 23.89
C ASN A 119 24.79 13.20 22.77
N ALA A 120 23.89 14.13 23.10
CA ALA A 120 23.30 15.06 22.13
C ALA A 120 24.32 16.02 21.47
N ALA A 121 25.48 16.24 22.12
CA ALA A 121 26.53 17.11 21.62
C ALA A 121 27.54 16.41 20.69
N ALA A 122 27.60 15.08 20.72
CA ALA A 122 28.47 14.29 19.84
C ALA A 122 27.63 13.77 18.67
N GLY A 123 28.11 13.92 17.43
CA GLY A 123 27.37 13.54 16.23
C GLY A 123 26.30 14.54 15.81
N THR A 124 26.33 15.78 16.30
CA THR A 124 25.40 16.84 15.87
C THR A 124 25.58 17.14 14.39
N SER A 125 24.47 17.26 13.65
CA SER A 125 24.48 17.62 12.23
C SER A 125 25.18 18.96 11.99
N THR A 126 26.09 18.99 11.02
CA THR A 126 26.82 20.20 10.57
C THR A 126 26.43 20.59 9.15
N GLY A 127 25.45 19.90 8.54
CA GLY A 127 24.95 20.15 7.20
C GLY A 127 25.29 19.02 6.24
N THR A 128 25.70 19.38 5.03
CA THR A 128 25.93 18.43 3.94
C THR A 128 27.08 18.89 3.07
N VAL A 129 27.95 17.96 2.69
CA VAL A 129 29.06 18.20 1.76
C VAL A 129 28.97 17.19 0.64
N MET A 130 28.95 17.64 -0.62
CA MET A 130 28.78 16.78 -1.81
C MET A 130 27.58 15.82 -1.71
N ASN A 131 26.45 16.32 -1.20
CA ASN A 131 25.24 15.54 -0.94
C ASN A 131 25.41 14.40 0.06
N ILE A 132 26.44 14.42 0.92
CA ILE A 132 26.60 13.51 2.05
C ILE A 132 26.39 14.30 3.33
N ALA A 133 25.53 13.81 4.22
CA ALA A 133 25.31 14.41 5.52
C ALA A 133 26.63 14.47 6.30
N THR A 134 26.83 15.54 7.04
CA THR A 134 28.02 15.71 7.88
C THR A 134 27.63 16.02 9.31
N THR A 135 28.48 15.61 10.23
CA THR A 135 28.35 15.83 11.67
C THR A 135 29.63 16.45 12.23
N ASN A 136 29.62 16.80 13.51
CA ASN A 136 30.82 17.19 14.25
C ASN A 136 31.69 15.99 14.71
N ASP A 137 31.35 14.77 14.32
CA ASP A 137 32.10 13.55 14.62
C ASP A 137 32.71 12.91 13.36
N SER A 138 34.01 12.62 13.39
CA SER A 138 34.74 12.11 12.22
C SER A 138 34.43 10.65 11.90
N GLY A 139 34.12 9.82 12.90
CA GLY A 139 33.78 8.41 12.70
C GLY A 139 32.43 8.25 12.02
N LEU A 140 31.42 9.02 12.44
CA LEU A 140 30.14 9.10 11.73
C LEU A 140 30.32 9.60 10.32
N ASN A 141 31.13 10.63 10.11
CA ASN A 141 31.36 11.17 8.78
C ASN A 141 31.96 10.10 7.85
N GLN A 142 32.85 9.25 8.35
CA GLN A 142 33.39 8.13 7.59
C GLN A 142 32.31 7.09 7.25
N ILE A 143 31.44 6.74 8.20
CA ILE A 143 30.31 5.84 7.96
C ILE A 143 29.35 6.45 6.92
N PHE A 144 29.01 7.73 7.07
CA PHE A 144 28.07 8.42 6.19
C PHE A 144 28.59 8.50 4.75
N GLN A 145 29.89 8.69 4.57
CA GLN A 145 30.54 8.62 3.26
C GLN A 145 30.50 7.21 2.68
N ASN A 146 30.86 6.19 3.46
CA ASN A 146 30.88 4.80 3.00
C ASN A 146 29.50 4.29 2.54
N PHE A 147 28.44 4.78 3.19
CA PHE A 147 27.06 4.37 2.93
C PHE A 147 26.23 5.41 2.19
N ASN A 148 26.83 6.47 1.65
CA ASN A 148 26.11 7.53 0.94
C ASN A 148 24.89 8.07 1.71
N VAL A 149 25.05 8.40 2.99
CA VAL A 149 23.97 8.96 3.81
C VAL A 149 23.68 10.38 3.34
N ARG A 150 22.49 10.61 2.80
CA ARG A 150 22.04 11.86 2.18
C ARG A 150 21.39 12.82 3.16
N SER A 151 20.69 12.27 4.14
CA SER A 151 19.92 13.04 5.13
C SER A 151 20.21 12.52 6.53
N TYR A 152 20.30 13.46 7.47
CA TYR A 152 20.58 13.21 8.87
C TYR A 152 19.96 14.32 9.71
N ASP A 153 18.73 14.09 10.14
CA ASP A 153 17.85 15.11 10.72
C ASP A 153 17.35 14.67 12.09
N ILE A 154 17.15 15.65 12.98
CA ILE A 154 16.58 15.40 14.31
C ILE A 154 15.19 14.77 14.17
N TYR A 155 14.93 13.75 14.99
CA TYR A 155 13.69 12.98 15.06
C TYR A 155 13.24 12.83 16.51
N GLY A 156 12.31 13.67 16.93
CA GLY A 156 11.82 13.72 18.32
C GLY A 156 12.74 14.55 19.22
N ASP A 157 13.81 13.93 19.72
CA ASP A 157 14.73 14.53 20.71
C ASP A 157 16.09 14.88 20.11
N LEU A 158 16.87 15.74 20.78
CA LEU A 158 18.15 16.29 20.27
C LEU A 158 19.25 15.24 20.01
N ASN A 159 19.13 14.04 20.56
CA ASN A 159 20.06 12.93 20.34
C ASN A 159 19.46 11.82 19.47
N HIS A 160 18.26 11.98 18.93
CA HIS A 160 17.60 10.98 18.11
C HIS A 160 17.44 11.52 16.70
N TYR A 161 17.93 10.79 15.71
CA TYR A 161 18.00 11.23 14.34
C TYR A 161 17.36 10.21 13.41
N LYS A 162 16.69 10.71 12.37
CA LYS A 162 16.34 9.91 11.20
C LYS A 162 17.40 10.10 10.14
N LEU A 163 17.69 9.04 9.41
CA LEU A 163 18.69 9.06 8.34
C LEU A 163 18.16 8.40 7.08
N ARG A 164 18.63 8.88 5.93
CA ARG A 164 18.33 8.33 4.61
C ARG A 164 19.63 8.12 3.85
N CYS A 165 19.80 6.96 3.24
CA CYS A 165 20.99 6.64 2.45
C CYS A 165 20.65 6.16 1.04
N ASP A 166 21.63 6.27 0.13
CA ASP A 166 21.60 5.53 -1.14
C ASP A 166 22.33 4.20 -0.96
N CYS A 167 21.85 3.36 -0.03
CA CYS A 167 22.52 2.13 0.39
C CYS A 167 21.56 1.01 0.81
N ASP A 168 22.13 -0.12 1.20
CA ASP A 168 21.45 -1.17 1.97
C ASP A 168 21.49 -0.79 3.45
N ASN A 169 20.32 -0.49 4.03
CA ASN A 169 20.25 -0.06 5.42
C ASN A 169 20.59 -1.15 6.43
N THR A 170 20.59 -2.43 6.07
CA THR A 170 21.01 -3.51 6.97
C THR A 170 22.52 -3.43 7.23
N LEU A 171 23.30 -3.12 6.19
CA LEU A 171 24.74 -2.93 6.29
C LEU A 171 25.10 -1.62 7.01
N LEU A 172 24.37 -0.53 6.72
CA LEU A 172 24.54 0.73 7.43
C LEU A 172 24.20 0.58 8.92
N LYS A 173 23.11 -0.12 9.25
CA LYS A 173 22.72 -0.40 10.63
C LYS A 173 23.85 -1.14 11.35
N ALA A 174 24.40 -2.20 10.75
CA ALA A 174 25.52 -2.94 11.33
C ALA A 174 26.76 -2.06 11.56
N ALA A 175 27.07 -1.15 10.64
CA ALA A 175 28.18 -0.22 10.82
C ALA A 175 27.95 0.78 11.96
N LEU A 176 26.73 1.31 12.09
CA LEU A 176 26.35 2.22 13.17
C LEU A 176 26.32 1.53 14.52
N ASP A 177 25.76 0.33 14.60
CA ASP A 177 25.71 -0.47 15.84
C ASP A 177 27.12 -0.82 16.34
N ASN A 178 28.07 -1.03 15.42
CA ASN A 178 29.48 -1.25 15.75
C ASN A 178 30.21 0.03 16.17
N TYR A 179 29.63 1.21 15.93
CA TYR A 179 30.18 2.50 16.34
C TYR A 179 29.61 2.94 17.70
N ASP A 180 29.73 2.04 18.67
CA ASP A 180 29.11 2.12 19.99
C ASP A 180 29.66 3.25 20.88
N THR A 181 30.78 3.87 20.48
CA THR A 181 31.40 5.00 21.17
C THR A 181 30.46 6.19 21.28
N ILE A 182 29.61 6.39 20.27
CA ILE A 182 28.60 7.47 20.29
C ILE A 182 27.19 6.96 19.97
N VAL A 183 27.03 5.86 19.22
CA VAL A 183 25.72 5.31 18.88
C VAL A 183 25.23 4.49 20.07
N LEU A 184 24.01 4.80 20.51
CA LEU A 184 23.32 4.07 21.57
C LEU A 184 22.48 2.95 20.99
N THR A 185 21.62 3.28 20.03
CA THR A 185 20.78 2.30 19.30
C THR A 185 20.58 2.75 17.86
N THR A 186 20.37 1.78 16.98
CA THR A 186 19.93 2.01 15.60
C THR A 186 18.75 1.10 15.31
N ASP A 187 17.68 1.64 14.75
CA ASP A 187 16.45 0.90 14.46
C ASP A 187 15.98 1.12 13.03
N PHE A 188 15.25 0.13 12.50
CA PHE A 188 14.59 0.26 11.21
C PHE A 188 13.34 1.12 11.32
N PHE A 189 13.09 1.93 10.29
CA PHE A 189 11.76 2.53 10.13
C PHE A 189 10.80 1.48 9.58
N ASN A 190 9.84 1.09 10.43
CA ASN A 190 8.80 0.15 10.05
C ASN A 190 7.86 0.78 9.02
N ALA A 191 7.44 -0.03 8.05
CA ALA A 191 6.43 0.34 7.08
C ALA A 191 5.03 0.14 7.65
N ALA A 192 4.13 1.04 7.28
CA ALA A 192 2.70 0.95 7.52
C ALA A 192 1.97 0.67 6.19
N TYR A 193 0.84 -0.03 6.29
CA TYR A 193 -0.04 -0.30 5.16
C TYR A 193 -1.47 0.01 5.59
N LEU A 194 -2.19 0.75 4.75
CA LEU A 194 -3.61 1.00 4.99
C LEU A 194 -4.40 -0.27 4.69
N LEU A 195 -5.16 -0.72 5.68
CA LEU A 195 -6.13 -1.81 5.53
C LEU A 195 -7.51 -1.30 5.09
N SER A 196 -7.66 0.01 4.93
CA SER A 196 -8.93 0.62 4.51
C SER A 196 -9.25 0.31 3.06
N ASN A 197 -10.53 0.10 2.76
CA ASN A 197 -11.03 0.14 1.40
C ASN A 197 -11.01 1.59 0.89
N GLN A 198 -11.00 1.80 -0.43
CA GLN A 198 -11.24 3.13 -0.99
C GLN A 198 -12.58 3.66 -0.49
N ASP A 199 -12.61 4.94 -0.10
CA ASP A 199 -13.86 5.62 0.21
C ASP A 199 -14.81 5.52 -0.99
N PHE A 200 -16.00 5.01 -0.75
CA PHE A 200 -17.02 4.75 -1.76
C PHE A 200 -17.33 6.04 -2.53
N LYS A 201 -16.99 6.11 -3.83
CA LYS A 201 -17.60 7.09 -4.75
C LYS A 201 -19.04 6.67 -5.01
N ASN A 202 -19.91 6.87 -4.01
CA ASN A 202 -21.32 6.53 -4.13
C ASN A 202 -21.92 7.32 -5.31
N PRO A 203 -22.47 6.68 -6.34
CA PRO A 203 -23.11 7.37 -7.48
C PRO A 203 -24.30 8.26 -7.06
N ASN A 204 -24.67 8.25 -5.77
CA ASN A 204 -25.73 9.05 -5.13
C ASN A 204 -26.95 9.21 -6.03
N PRO A 205 -27.55 8.09 -6.50
CA PRO A 205 -28.75 8.13 -7.31
C PRO A 205 -29.88 8.79 -6.51
N LYS A 206 -30.69 9.63 -7.17
CA LYS A 206 -31.91 10.20 -6.57
C LYS A 206 -33.10 9.35 -6.98
N ILE A 207 -33.84 8.82 -6.01
CA ILE A 207 -35.01 7.98 -6.26
C ILE A 207 -36.25 8.67 -5.70
N TYR A 208 -37.21 8.99 -6.57
CA TYR A 208 -38.39 9.76 -6.21
C TYR A 208 -39.60 9.47 -7.14
N PRO A 209 -40.84 9.70 -6.69
CA PRO A 209 -41.20 10.02 -5.32
C PRO A 209 -40.97 8.81 -4.40
N ASN A 210 -40.76 9.09 -3.12
CA ASN A 210 -40.72 8.07 -2.08
C ASN A 210 -41.32 8.70 -0.81
N PRO A 211 -42.58 8.36 -0.42
CA PRO A 211 -43.36 7.22 -0.91
C PRO A 211 -43.82 7.29 -2.37
N PHE A 212 -44.10 6.15 -2.99
CA PHE A 212 -44.61 6.03 -4.36
C PHE A 212 -45.92 5.24 -4.41
N SER A 213 -46.80 5.59 -5.36
CA SER A 213 -48.10 4.94 -5.53
C SER A 213 -48.10 3.91 -6.66
N SER A 214 -47.60 4.23 -7.85
CA SER A 214 -47.58 3.32 -9.01
C SER A 214 -46.18 3.09 -9.57
N SER A 215 -45.37 4.15 -9.64
CA SER A 215 -44.02 4.14 -10.21
C SER A 215 -43.11 5.12 -9.49
N PHE A 216 -41.79 4.93 -9.64
CA PHE A 216 -40.75 5.85 -9.18
C PHE A 216 -39.65 6.02 -10.24
N GLN A 217 -38.97 7.15 -10.18
CA GLN A 217 -37.84 7.51 -11.03
C GLN A 217 -36.53 7.26 -10.30
N ILE A 218 -35.50 6.92 -11.08
CA ILE A 218 -34.11 6.79 -10.61
C ILE A 218 -33.28 7.71 -11.48
N GLU A 219 -32.80 8.81 -10.92
CA GLU A 219 -31.83 9.68 -11.58
C GLU A 219 -30.42 9.31 -11.14
N THR A 220 -29.56 9.00 -12.09
CA THR A 220 -28.15 8.70 -11.82
C THR A 220 -27.30 9.00 -13.05
N ASN A 221 -26.05 9.37 -12.81
CA ASN A 221 -25.05 9.56 -13.86
C ASN A 221 -24.27 8.26 -14.17
N ALA A 222 -24.54 7.17 -13.43
CA ALA A 222 -23.90 5.88 -13.60
C ALA A 222 -24.85 4.88 -14.28
N VAL A 223 -24.30 3.99 -15.10
CA VAL A 223 -25.07 2.93 -15.77
C VAL A 223 -25.40 1.84 -14.74
N VAL A 224 -26.69 1.54 -14.60
CA VAL A 224 -27.19 0.48 -13.70
C VAL A 224 -27.23 -0.82 -14.49
N SER A 225 -26.45 -1.81 -14.05
CA SER A 225 -26.39 -3.15 -14.64
C SER A 225 -27.54 -4.06 -14.15
N ASN A 226 -28.00 -3.87 -12.92
CA ASN A 226 -29.09 -4.67 -12.35
C ASN A 226 -29.87 -3.92 -11.25
N TYR A 227 -31.17 -4.18 -11.21
CA TYR A 227 -32.14 -3.72 -10.23
C TYR A 227 -32.64 -4.93 -9.44
N SER A 228 -32.52 -4.89 -8.11
CA SER A 228 -33.08 -5.92 -7.23
C SER A 228 -34.01 -5.28 -6.20
N LEU A 229 -35.22 -5.80 -6.05
CA LEU A 229 -36.17 -5.35 -5.03
C LEU A 229 -36.37 -6.47 -4.01
N TYR A 230 -36.27 -6.11 -2.74
CA TYR A 230 -36.47 -7.01 -1.62
C TYR A 230 -37.62 -6.51 -0.74
N ASP A 231 -38.33 -7.44 -0.11
CA ASP A 231 -39.21 -7.07 1.01
C ASP A 231 -38.40 -6.75 2.27
N ILE A 232 -39.09 -6.31 3.33
CA ILE A 232 -38.45 -5.94 4.60
C ILE A 232 -37.78 -7.11 5.32
N SER A 233 -38.11 -8.36 4.99
CA SER A 233 -37.46 -9.55 5.54
C SER A 233 -36.14 -9.89 4.81
N GLY A 234 -35.85 -9.18 3.71
CA GLY A 234 -34.70 -9.45 2.84
C GLY A 234 -34.97 -10.50 1.77
N LYS A 235 -36.22 -10.94 1.58
CA LYS A 235 -36.58 -11.85 0.50
C LYS A 235 -36.57 -11.10 -0.83
N LEU A 236 -35.85 -11.66 -1.80
CA LEU A 236 -35.81 -11.13 -3.17
C LEU A 236 -37.17 -11.31 -3.85
N LEU A 237 -37.74 -10.21 -4.34
CA LEU A 237 -39.01 -10.17 -5.07
C LEU A 237 -38.78 -10.12 -6.58
N ILE A 238 -37.83 -9.29 -7.02
CA ILE A 238 -37.42 -9.20 -8.43
C ILE A 238 -35.92 -8.90 -8.53
N SER A 239 -35.28 -9.48 -9.54
CA SER A 239 -33.96 -9.07 -10.03
C SER A 239 -34.01 -8.96 -11.55
N THR A 240 -33.61 -7.82 -12.10
CA THR A 240 -33.66 -7.57 -13.54
C THR A 240 -32.65 -6.51 -13.95
N ASP A 241 -32.13 -6.64 -15.16
CA ASP A 241 -31.34 -5.64 -15.89
C ASP A 241 -32.18 -4.51 -16.53
N SER A 242 -33.51 -4.56 -16.42
CA SER A 242 -34.41 -3.67 -17.15
C SER A 242 -35.28 -2.84 -16.20
N LYS A 243 -35.11 -1.51 -16.28
CA LYS A 243 -35.95 -0.56 -15.53
C LYS A 243 -37.44 -0.73 -15.83
N ALA A 244 -37.81 -0.99 -17.08
CA ALA A 244 -39.20 -1.23 -17.47
C ALA A 244 -39.80 -2.48 -16.79
N LYS A 245 -39.02 -3.56 -16.66
CA LYS A 245 -39.46 -4.77 -15.92
C LYS A 245 -39.60 -4.50 -14.42
N LEU A 246 -38.67 -3.72 -13.84
CA LEU A 246 -38.78 -3.27 -12.45
C LEU A 246 -40.07 -2.47 -12.23
N ASP A 247 -40.39 -1.53 -13.13
CA ASP A 247 -41.58 -0.68 -13.02
C ASP A 247 -42.86 -1.52 -13.10
N ASN A 248 -42.96 -2.42 -14.07
CA ASN A 248 -44.08 -3.34 -14.19
C ASN A 248 -44.28 -4.16 -12.92
N HIS A 249 -43.22 -4.73 -12.35
CA HIS A 249 -43.33 -5.53 -11.14
C HIS A 249 -43.67 -4.67 -9.89
N SER A 250 -43.01 -3.52 -9.72
CA SER A 250 -43.21 -2.63 -8.58
C SER A 250 -44.59 -1.97 -8.55
N SER A 251 -45.28 -1.92 -9.70
CA SER A 251 -46.69 -1.50 -9.75
C SER A 251 -47.64 -2.50 -9.08
N LEU A 252 -47.28 -3.80 -9.06
CA LEU A 252 -48.14 -4.91 -8.64
C LEU A 252 -47.93 -5.35 -7.18
N ILE A 253 -46.87 -4.87 -6.52
CA ILE A 253 -46.59 -5.20 -5.12
C ILE A 253 -47.53 -4.44 -4.17
N SER A 254 -47.84 -5.06 -3.03
CA SER A 254 -48.70 -4.47 -2.00
C SER A 254 -48.05 -3.26 -1.32
N SER A 255 -48.86 -2.40 -0.70
CA SER A 255 -48.38 -1.30 0.13
C SER A 255 -47.49 -1.82 1.26
N GLY A 256 -46.39 -1.12 1.53
CA GLY A 256 -45.36 -1.59 2.47
C GLY A 256 -43.98 -0.98 2.25
N VAL A 257 -43.00 -1.49 3.01
CA VAL A 257 -41.60 -1.06 2.94
C VAL A 257 -40.77 -2.10 2.19
N TYR A 258 -39.96 -1.63 1.26
CA TYR A 258 -39.10 -2.43 0.41
C TYR A 258 -37.67 -1.88 0.42
N LEU A 259 -36.72 -2.72 0.00
CA LEU A 259 -35.34 -2.30 -0.26
C LEU A 259 -35.07 -2.43 -1.76
N LEU A 260 -34.78 -1.32 -2.41
CA LEU A 260 -34.29 -1.31 -3.78
C LEU A 260 -32.78 -1.28 -3.75
N LYS A 261 -32.16 -2.29 -4.34
CA LYS A 261 -30.73 -2.38 -4.60
C LYS A 261 -30.47 -2.13 -6.09
N LEU A 262 -29.58 -1.20 -6.39
CA LEU A 262 -29.02 -0.95 -7.71
C LEU A 262 -27.61 -1.53 -7.72
N THR A 263 -27.27 -2.29 -8.74
CA THR A 263 -25.90 -2.69 -9.06
C THR A 263 -25.49 -1.94 -10.31
N PHE A 264 -24.33 -1.29 -10.29
CA PHE A 264 -23.80 -0.52 -11.42
C PHE A 264 -22.82 -1.36 -12.26
N ASP A 265 -22.46 -0.89 -13.45
CA ASP A 265 -21.53 -1.62 -14.35
C ASP A 265 -20.14 -1.84 -13.75
N ASN A 266 -19.68 -0.93 -12.88
CA ASN A 266 -18.45 -1.05 -12.10
C ASN A 266 -18.58 -2.01 -10.90
N GLN A 267 -19.68 -2.78 -10.83
CA GLN A 267 -20.04 -3.71 -9.74
C GLN A 267 -20.34 -3.05 -8.39
N GLU A 268 -20.41 -1.72 -8.33
CA GLU A 268 -20.84 -1.00 -7.13
C GLU A 268 -22.32 -1.27 -6.84
N ASN A 269 -22.70 -1.15 -5.56
CA ASN A 269 -24.07 -1.36 -5.13
C ASN A 269 -24.59 -0.16 -4.34
N TYR A 270 -25.82 0.26 -4.62
CA TYR A 270 -26.57 1.26 -3.86
C TYR A 270 -27.88 0.67 -3.37
N THR A 271 -28.20 0.86 -2.09
CA THR A 271 -29.46 0.37 -1.50
C THR A 271 -30.25 1.52 -0.90
N GLN A 272 -31.52 1.62 -1.26
CA GLN A 272 -32.44 2.61 -0.69
C GLN A 272 -33.75 1.96 -0.25
N LYS A 273 -34.24 2.41 0.90
CA LYS A 273 -35.58 2.09 1.40
C LYS A 273 -36.64 2.75 0.52
N LEU A 274 -37.59 1.98 0.00
CA LEU A 274 -38.77 2.47 -0.71
C LEU A 274 -40.04 2.22 0.11
N ILE A 275 -41.00 3.13 0.02
CA ILE A 275 -42.30 3.03 0.67
C ILE A 275 -43.38 3.05 -0.42
N LYS A 276 -44.10 1.94 -0.56
CA LYS A 276 -45.29 1.82 -1.44
C LYS A 276 -46.54 2.17 -0.63
N ILE A 277 -47.34 3.10 -1.14
CA ILE A 277 -48.67 3.45 -0.60
C ILE A 277 -49.78 2.86 -1.46
#